data_AF-A0A966NY32-F1
#
_entry.id   AF-A0A966NY32-F1
#
_cell.length_a   1.000
_cell.length_b   1.000
_cell.length_c   1.000
_cell.angle_alpha   90.00
_cell.angle_beta   90.00
_cell.angle_gamma   90.00
#
_symmetry.space_group_name_H-M   'P 1'
#
loop_
_entity.id
_entity.type
_entity.pdbx_description
1 polymer ?
#
loop_
_entity_poly.entity_id
_entity_poly.type
_entity_poly.pdbx_seq_one_letter_code
_entity_poly.pdbx_strand_id
1 'polypeptide(L)'
;MASTERTVFRTCPLCEATCGLEITVVGDTVTRIRGDRNDVFSKGFICPKGSTLKQLHEDPNRIRTPLVKRNGEFVPVSWDEAWVEVDKGLSGVIARHGRGSVGAYVGNPNAHNLSPLIYNRVWLQALGSKQRFSASSVDQLPKQISSGYLFGTAASVAVPDIDRTHYILMLGANPYESNGSLCTAPDFPGRLEALRERGGKVVVVDPRRSKTAEHADEWIAIRPNGDALFLAALANAILATGRADVGDRLRAHVDGIEEVSRALAPFTPESVERATGIEASVIRRLANELLDAESACVYGRIGTCTVSFGTTASWLVDVVNAVTGNLDSPGGVMFPLPAAGNPTTRGEKGRGKGFRIGRGHSRVRKFPEALGEYPAAVMAEEILTEGEGQIRAMVTVAGNPVLSTPNSEQLDEAFEQLEFMVAVDIYINETTR
;
A
#
# COMPACT_ATOMS: atom_id res chain seq x y z
N MET A 1 22.93 -40.64 10.87
CA MET A 1 21.71 -40.81 10.04
C MET A 1 21.75 -39.74 8.97
N ALA A 2 21.71 -40.11 7.69
CA ALA A 2 21.71 -39.13 6.61
C ALA A 2 20.45 -38.26 6.73
N SER A 3 20.61 -36.95 6.83
CA SER A 3 19.47 -36.03 6.89
C SER A 3 18.67 -36.13 5.60
N THR A 4 17.37 -36.42 5.72
CA THR A 4 16.47 -36.53 4.58
C THR A 4 16.30 -35.16 3.91
N GLU A 5 16.59 -35.09 2.62
CA GLU A 5 16.27 -33.94 1.78
C GLU A 5 14.76 -33.92 1.49
N ARG A 6 14.15 -32.75 1.59
CA ARG A 6 12.75 -32.52 1.23
C ARG A 6 12.57 -31.18 0.54
N THR A 7 11.56 -31.11 -0.33
CA THR A 7 11.12 -29.88 -0.97
C THR A 7 9.86 -29.35 -0.31
N VAL A 8 9.82 -28.05 -0.04
CA VAL A 8 8.71 -27.36 0.60
C VAL A 8 8.31 -26.15 -0.24
N PHE A 9 7.01 -25.97 -0.44
CA PHE A 9 6.46 -24.85 -1.22
C PHE A 9 5.91 -23.76 -0.29
N ARG A 10 6.24 -22.50 -0.57
CA ARG A 10 5.80 -21.33 0.23
C ARG A 10 5.55 -20.13 -0.66
N THR A 11 4.69 -19.24 -0.21
CA THR A 11 4.55 -17.89 -0.79
C THR A 11 5.66 -16.99 -0.26
N CYS A 12 6.27 -16.18 -1.14
CA CYS A 12 7.22 -15.16 -0.73
C CYS A 12 6.55 -14.12 0.18
N PRO A 13 7.07 -13.86 1.40
CA PRO A 13 6.40 -13.00 2.38
C PRO A 13 6.76 -11.51 2.28
N LEU A 14 7.49 -11.09 1.23
CA LEU A 14 8.12 -9.76 1.21
C LEU A 14 7.28 -8.64 0.57
N CYS A 15 6.41 -8.94 -0.38
CA CYS A 15 5.60 -7.93 -1.08
C CYS A 15 4.30 -8.54 -1.60
N GLU A 16 3.34 -7.72 -2.05
CA GLU A 16 2.04 -8.19 -2.54
C GLU A 16 2.07 -8.98 -3.85
N ALA A 17 3.21 -9.14 -4.53
CA ALA A 17 3.29 -9.99 -5.72
C ALA A 17 3.12 -11.49 -5.40
N THR A 18 3.37 -11.88 -4.13
CA THR A 18 3.10 -13.23 -3.61
C THR A 18 3.69 -14.39 -4.44
N CYS A 19 4.90 -14.22 -4.98
CA CYS A 19 5.54 -15.24 -5.82
C CYS A 19 5.65 -16.61 -5.11
N GLY A 20 5.45 -17.70 -5.85
CA GLY A 20 5.64 -19.06 -5.37
C GLY A 20 7.12 -19.44 -5.25
N LEU A 21 7.51 -19.99 -4.10
CA LEU A 21 8.86 -20.45 -3.78
C LEU A 21 8.88 -21.97 -3.67
N GLU A 22 9.88 -22.58 -4.28
CA GLU A 22 10.30 -23.97 -4.03
C GLU A 22 11.58 -23.94 -3.20
N ILE A 23 11.51 -24.52 -1.99
CA ILE A 23 12.59 -24.49 -1.00
C ILE A 23 13.08 -25.92 -0.75
N THR A 24 14.36 -26.18 -1.00
CA THR A 24 15.01 -27.44 -0.64
C THR A 24 15.56 -27.35 0.78
N VAL A 25 15.21 -28.32 1.62
CA VAL A 25 15.61 -28.39 3.02
C VAL A 25 16.26 -29.75 3.30
N VAL A 26 17.43 -29.74 3.93
CA VAL A 26 18.15 -30.94 4.36
C VAL A 26 18.24 -30.92 5.89
N GLY A 27 17.48 -31.79 6.56
CA GLY A 27 17.25 -31.66 8.00
C GLY A 27 16.46 -30.39 8.30
N ASP A 28 17.09 -29.45 9.03
CA ASP A 28 16.53 -28.12 9.34
C ASP A 28 17.20 -26.98 8.56
N THR A 29 18.15 -27.30 7.68
CA THR A 29 18.91 -26.31 6.92
C THR A 29 18.30 -26.09 5.55
N VAL A 30 18.02 -24.84 5.20
CA VAL A 30 17.62 -24.45 3.85
C VAL A 30 18.85 -24.51 2.95
N THR A 31 18.85 -25.33 1.89
CA THR A 31 20.00 -25.46 0.99
C THR A 31 19.79 -24.72 -0.33
N ARG A 32 18.55 -24.57 -0.78
CA ARG A 32 18.22 -23.85 -2.01
C ARG A 32 16.84 -23.20 -1.94
N ILE A 33 16.72 -22.02 -2.53
CA ILE A 33 15.45 -21.35 -2.81
C ILE A 33 15.41 -21.03 -4.30
N ARG A 34 14.35 -21.47 -5.00
CA ARG A 34 14.07 -21.08 -6.38
C ARG A 34 12.59 -20.76 -6.54
N GLY A 35 12.22 -20.17 -7.67
CA GLY A 35 10.80 -20.00 -8.00
C GLY A 35 10.14 -21.35 -8.29
N ASP A 36 8.93 -21.54 -7.78
CA ASP A 36 8.11 -22.69 -8.10
C ASP A 36 7.56 -22.55 -9.53
N ARG A 37 7.99 -23.44 -10.43
CA ARG A 37 7.58 -23.44 -11.84
C ARG A 37 6.10 -23.78 -12.03
N ASN A 38 5.50 -24.47 -11.07
CA ASN A 38 4.09 -24.85 -11.11
C ASN A 38 3.18 -23.84 -10.40
N ASP A 39 3.75 -22.79 -9.81
CA ASP A 39 2.96 -21.73 -9.18
C ASP A 39 2.10 -21.03 -10.23
N VAL A 40 0.79 -20.99 -9.98
CA VAL A 40 -0.21 -20.48 -10.92
C VAL A 40 -0.06 -18.99 -11.20
N PHE A 41 0.61 -18.25 -10.32
CA PHE A 41 0.70 -16.82 -10.38
C PHE A 41 2.04 -16.34 -10.94
N SER A 42 3.15 -16.80 -10.34
CA SER A 42 4.49 -16.38 -10.73
C SER A 42 5.17 -17.30 -11.74
N LYS A 43 4.68 -18.53 -11.98
CA LYS A 43 5.20 -19.46 -13.01
C LYS A 43 6.72 -19.63 -12.97
N GLY A 44 7.30 -19.65 -11.77
CA GLY A 44 8.74 -19.76 -11.54
C GLY A 44 9.51 -18.44 -11.47
N PHE A 45 8.88 -17.29 -11.73
CA PHE A 45 9.51 -15.99 -11.51
C PHE A 45 9.67 -15.71 -10.01
N ILE A 46 10.88 -15.28 -9.64
CA ILE A 46 11.17 -14.61 -8.37
C ILE A 46 12.17 -13.49 -8.61
N CYS A 47 12.06 -12.41 -7.84
CA CYS A 47 13.06 -11.35 -7.84
C CYS A 47 14.23 -11.68 -6.88
N PRO A 48 15.35 -10.91 -6.91
CA PRO A 48 16.49 -11.15 -6.03
C PRO A 48 16.13 -11.27 -4.54
N LYS A 49 15.12 -10.51 -4.09
CA LYS A 49 14.61 -10.55 -2.71
C LYS A 49 14.12 -11.94 -2.29
N GLY A 50 13.41 -12.64 -3.19
CA GLY A 50 12.90 -13.99 -2.90
C GLY A 50 14.01 -15.03 -2.85
N SER A 51 15.00 -14.93 -3.74
CA SER A 51 16.13 -15.86 -3.79
C SER A 51 17.06 -15.78 -2.57
N THR A 52 17.06 -14.65 -1.85
CA THR A 52 17.96 -14.40 -0.71
C THR A 52 17.31 -14.53 0.67
N LEU A 53 16.12 -15.13 0.75
CA LEU A 53 15.42 -15.32 2.03
C LEU A 53 16.19 -16.23 3.01
N LYS A 54 17.07 -17.12 2.52
CA LYS A 54 17.96 -17.94 3.35
C LYS A 54 18.87 -17.07 4.21
N GLN A 55 19.47 -16.04 3.60
CA GLN A 55 20.39 -15.12 4.28
C GLN A 55 19.67 -14.38 5.42
N LEU A 56 18.41 -13.98 5.23
CA LEU A 56 17.61 -13.36 6.28
C LEU A 56 17.26 -14.36 7.41
N HIS A 57 16.97 -15.61 7.07
CA HIS A 57 16.65 -16.65 8.05
C HIS A 57 17.84 -17.02 8.95
N GLU A 58 19.02 -17.08 8.34
CA GLU A 58 20.27 -17.47 8.97
C GLU A 58 21.05 -16.29 9.58
N ASP A 59 20.56 -15.06 9.41
CA ASP A 59 21.21 -13.87 9.94
C ASP A 59 21.51 -14.02 11.45
N PRO A 60 22.76 -13.81 11.88
CA PRO A 60 23.14 -13.91 13.29
C PRO A 60 22.45 -12.85 14.16
N ASN A 61 22.11 -11.68 13.61
CA ASN A 61 21.43 -10.60 14.32
C ASN A 61 19.93 -10.84 14.50
N ARG A 62 19.37 -11.85 13.82
CA ARG A 62 17.96 -12.21 13.96
C ARG A 62 17.68 -12.69 15.39
N ILE A 63 16.74 -12.03 16.06
CA ILE A 63 16.29 -12.40 17.40
C ILE A 63 15.60 -13.77 17.34
N ARG A 64 16.02 -14.68 18.24
CA ARG A 64 15.47 -16.03 18.37
C ARG A 64 14.89 -16.34 19.76
N THR A 65 15.08 -15.43 20.70
CA THR A 65 14.59 -15.50 22.08
C THR A 65 14.09 -14.13 22.51
N PRO A 66 13.07 -14.03 23.38
CA PRO A 66 12.64 -12.74 23.93
C PRO A 66 13.79 -12.00 24.62
N LEU A 67 13.76 -10.67 24.52
CA LEU A 67 14.74 -9.77 25.13
C LEU A 67 14.01 -8.74 26.00
N VAL A 68 14.62 -8.36 27.13
CA VAL A 68 14.14 -7.26 28.00
C VAL A 68 15.28 -6.28 28.21
N LYS A 69 15.01 -4.98 28.08
CA LYS A 69 16.00 -3.93 28.31
C LYS A 69 16.12 -3.65 29.81
N ARG A 70 17.28 -3.91 30.41
CA ARG A 70 17.59 -3.67 31.83
C ARG A 70 18.83 -2.79 31.92
N ASN A 71 18.74 -1.68 32.65
CA ASN A 71 19.84 -0.72 32.81
C ASN A 71 20.45 -0.27 31.46
N GLY A 72 19.62 -0.14 30.43
CA GLY A 72 20.06 0.28 29.10
C GLY A 72 20.49 -0.86 28.15
N GLU A 73 20.59 -2.10 28.62
CA GLU A 73 21.06 -3.23 27.81
C GLU A 73 19.99 -4.30 27.59
N PHE A 74 19.95 -4.90 26.40
CA PHE A 74 19.06 -6.03 26.11
C PHE A 74 19.60 -7.33 26.67
N VAL A 75 18.81 -7.97 27.53
CA VAL A 75 19.13 -9.27 28.15
C VAL A 75 18.14 -10.33 27.65
N PRO A 76 18.61 -11.50 27.20
CA PRO A 76 17.74 -12.62 26.86
C PRO A 76 16.97 -13.13 28.08
N VAL A 77 15.67 -13.37 27.90
CA VAL A 77 14.78 -13.89 28.95
C VAL A 77 13.92 -15.03 28.43
N SER A 78 13.27 -15.76 29.35
CA SER A 78 12.25 -16.75 29.00
C SER A 78 10.98 -16.07 28.49
N TRP A 79 10.11 -16.83 27.81
CA TRP A 79 8.78 -16.34 27.41
C TRP A 79 7.91 -15.96 28.61
N ASP A 80 7.94 -16.75 29.69
CA ASP A 80 7.15 -16.47 30.89
C ASP A 80 7.57 -15.14 31.52
N GLU A 81 8.88 -14.90 31.63
CA GLU A 81 9.42 -13.65 32.13
C GLU A 81 9.09 -12.46 31.20
N ALA A 82 9.19 -12.64 29.88
CA ALA A 82 8.81 -11.60 28.92
C ALA A 82 7.33 -11.20 29.08
N TRP A 83 6.43 -12.17 29.24
CA TRP A 83 5.01 -11.88 29.46
C TRP A 83 4.73 -11.18 30.79
N VAL A 84 5.48 -11.50 31.85
CA VAL A 84 5.39 -10.79 33.14
C VAL A 84 5.79 -9.32 32.98
N GLU A 85 6.87 -9.03 32.25
CA GLU A 85 7.31 -7.64 32.01
C GLU A 85 6.30 -6.88 31.13
N VAL A 86 5.72 -7.53 30.12
CA VAL A 86 4.66 -6.95 29.28
C VAL A 86 3.40 -6.64 30.08
N ASP A 87 2.94 -7.56 30.94
CA ASP A 87 1.78 -7.31 31.80
C ASP A 87 2.05 -6.15 32.77
N LYS A 88 3.19 -6.17 33.47
CA LYS A 88 3.57 -5.10 34.39
C LYS A 88 3.65 -3.74 33.69
N GLY A 89 4.28 -3.68 32.52
CA GLY A 89 4.46 -2.47 31.74
C GLY A 89 3.14 -1.93 31.18
N LEU A 90 2.45 -2.71 30.35
CA LEU A 90 1.21 -2.28 29.69
C LEU A 90 0.07 -2.09 30.67
N SER A 91 -0.20 -3.06 31.56
CA SER A 91 -1.29 -2.96 32.54
C SER A 91 -1.03 -1.82 33.53
N GLY A 92 0.24 -1.56 33.88
CA GLY A 92 0.63 -0.42 34.72
C GLY A 92 0.29 0.93 34.08
N VAL A 93 0.63 1.12 32.80
CA VAL A 93 0.30 2.35 32.07
C VAL A 93 -1.22 2.50 31.91
N ILE A 94 -1.93 1.42 31.57
CA ILE A 94 -3.39 1.43 31.43
C ILE A 94 -4.08 1.78 32.76
N ALA A 95 -3.59 1.25 33.89
CA ALA A 95 -4.17 1.53 35.21
C ALA A 95 -4.03 3.00 35.62
N ARG A 96 -2.90 3.64 35.27
CA ARG A 96 -2.64 5.05 35.61
C ARG A 96 -3.26 6.05 34.63
N HIS A 97 -3.27 5.72 33.33
CA HIS A 97 -3.56 6.69 32.27
C HIS A 97 -4.73 6.28 31.35
N GLY A 98 -5.33 5.11 31.57
CA GLY A 98 -6.41 4.56 30.76
C GLY A 98 -5.92 3.95 29.44
N ARG A 99 -6.82 3.24 28.73
CA ARG A 99 -6.46 2.55 27.47
C ARG A 99 -6.09 3.51 26.33
N GLY A 100 -6.56 4.76 26.40
CA GLY A 100 -6.28 5.78 25.40
C GLY A 100 -4.82 6.25 25.37
N SER A 101 -4.01 5.90 26.38
CA SER A 101 -2.58 6.24 26.45
C SER A 101 -1.67 5.19 25.80
N VAL A 102 -2.23 4.10 25.24
CA VAL A 102 -1.42 3.06 24.58
C VAL A 102 -1.57 3.17 23.07
N GLY A 103 -0.48 3.48 22.38
CA GLY A 103 -0.37 3.45 20.94
C GLY A 103 -0.14 2.05 20.39
N ALA A 104 -0.53 1.84 19.14
CA ALA A 104 -0.22 0.64 18.38
C ALA A 104 0.32 1.02 16.99
N TYR A 105 1.44 0.42 16.59
CA TYR A 105 1.98 0.52 15.23
C TYR A 105 2.07 -0.85 14.56
N VAL A 106 1.42 -1.00 13.41
CA VAL A 106 1.47 -2.22 12.59
C VAL A 106 2.26 -1.96 11.32
N GLY A 107 3.41 -2.61 11.15
CA GLY A 107 4.24 -2.42 9.95
C GLY A 107 3.77 -3.24 8.74
N ASN A 108 4.32 -2.92 7.56
CA ASN A 108 3.91 -3.48 6.27
C ASN A 108 3.97 -5.02 6.15
N PRO A 109 4.98 -5.75 6.69
CA PRO A 109 5.07 -7.21 6.55
C PRO A 109 3.82 -7.96 7.06
N ASN A 110 3.04 -7.35 7.95
CA ASN A 110 1.79 -7.89 8.44
C ASN A 110 0.74 -8.12 7.34
N ALA A 111 0.77 -7.36 6.24
CA ALA A 111 -0.15 -7.51 5.13
C ALA A 111 0.15 -8.74 4.25
N HIS A 112 1.36 -9.31 4.35
CA HIS A 112 1.85 -10.39 3.50
C HIS A 112 2.05 -11.71 4.26
N ASN A 113 1.49 -11.80 5.48
CA ASN A 113 1.56 -12.98 6.31
C ASN A 113 0.19 -13.30 6.91
N LEU A 114 -0.22 -14.57 6.79
CA LEU A 114 -1.55 -15.02 7.22
C LEU A 114 -1.79 -14.85 8.73
N SER A 115 -0.76 -15.08 9.55
CA SER A 115 -0.87 -14.98 11.01
C SER A 115 -1.27 -13.57 11.47
N PRO A 116 -0.54 -12.49 11.14
CA PRO A 116 -0.94 -11.14 11.52
C PRO A 116 -2.24 -10.69 10.84
N LEU A 117 -2.57 -11.13 9.62
CA LEU A 117 -3.88 -10.86 9.01
C LEU A 117 -5.05 -11.36 9.87
N ILE A 118 -4.87 -12.47 10.59
CA ILE A 118 -5.89 -13.06 11.48
C ILE A 118 -5.82 -12.42 12.88
N TYR A 119 -4.62 -12.35 13.46
CA TYR A 119 -4.45 -12.02 14.88
C TYR A 119 -4.35 -10.52 15.17
N ASN A 120 -4.00 -9.67 14.20
CA ASN A 120 -3.88 -8.22 14.45
C ASN A 120 -5.19 -7.60 14.94
N ARG A 121 -6.30 -8.01 14.34
CA ARG A 121 -7.62 -7.58 14.78
C ARG A 121 -7.90 -7.96 16.24
N VAL A 122 -7.53 -9.16 16.64
CA VAL A 122 -7.82 -9.70 17.98
C VAL A 122 -7.12 -8.90 19.06
N TRP A 123 -5.80 -8.70 18.94
CA TRP A 123 -5.05 -7.99 19.97
C TRP A 123 -5.35 -6.48 19.95
N LEU A 124 -5.56 -5.85 18.79
CA LEU A 124 -5.96 -4.44 18.72
C LEU A 124 -7.34 -4.20 19.38
N GLN A 125 -8.26 -5.16 19.27
CA GLN A 125 -9.54 -5.13 19.98
C GLN A 125 -9.35 -5.34 21.48
N ALA A 126 -8.52 -6.29 21.90
CA ALA A 126 -8.20 -6.54 23.31
C ALA A 126 -7.50 -5.35 23.99
N LEU A 127 -6.63 -4.65 23.25
CA LEU A 127 -5.98 -3.42 23.72
C LEU A 127 -7.01 -2.30 23.96
N GLY A 128 -8.08 -2.24 23.16
CA GLY A 128 -9.17 -1.28 23.31
C GLY A 128 -8.77 0.18 23.08
N SER A 129 -7.54 0.44 22.66
CA SER A 129 -7.06 1.76 22.28
C SER A 129 -7.49 2.13 20.86
N LYS A 130 -7.77 3.43 20.68
CA LYS A 130 -8.00 4.05 19.36
C LYS A 130 -6.73 4.67 18.77
N GLN A 131 -5.64 4.76 19.54
CA GLN A 131 -4.35 5.29 19.08
C GLN A 131 -3.65 4.23 18.21
N ARG A 132 -4.10 4.10 16.97
CA ARG A 132 -3.62 3.10 16.02
C ARG A 132 -2.97 3.79 14.84
N PHE A 133 -1.85 3.25 14.42
CA PHE A 133 -1.04 3.71 13.32
C PHE A 133 -0.56 2.51 12.53
N SER A 134 -0.28 2.70 11.26
CA SER A 134 0.34 1.67 10.44
C SER A 134 1.14 2.26 9.30
N ALA A 135 1.94 1.40 8.67
CA ALA A 135 2.63 1.70 7.43
C ALA A 135 1.65 2.13 6.31
N SER A 136 0.36 1.77 6.38
CA SER A 136 -0.59 2.08 5.31
C SER A 136 -0.85 3.58 5.15
N SER A 137 -0.82 4.33 6.25
CA SER A 137 -1.03 5.78 6.23
C SER A 137 0.05 6.58 5.48
N VAL A 138 1.21 5.97 5.23
CA VAL A 138 2.33 6.55 4.46
C VAL A 138 2.55 5.83 3.12
N ASP A 139 1.58 5.02 2.68
CA ASP A 139 1.59 4.27 1.43
C ASP A 139 0.24 4.41 0.71
N GLN A 140 -0.69 3.48 0.92
CA GLN A 140 -1.82 3.25 0.02
C GLN A 140 -3.16 3.82 0.50
N LEU A 141 -3.18 4.43 1.69
CA LEU A 141 -4.40 4.94 2.30
C LEU A 141 -5.20 5.91 1.39
N PRO A 142 -4.59 6.80 0.59
CA PRO A 142 -5.32 7.64 -0.36
C PRO A 142 -6.15 6.84 -1.38
N LYS A 143 -5.59 5.77 -1.94
CA LYS A 143 -6.31 4.88 -2.87
C LYS A 143 -7.43 4.12 -2.17
N GLN A 144 -7.21 3.66 -0.95
CA GLN A 144 -8.22 2.99 -0.14
C GLN A 144 -9.40 3.93 0.21
N ILE A 145 -9.13 5.19 0.55
CA ILE A 145 -10.15 6.19 0.81
C ILE A 145 -10.96 6.49 -0.46
N SER A 146 -10.28 6.72 -1.60
CA SER A 146 -10.95 6.90 -2.90
C SER A 146 -11.88 5.72 -3.23
N SER A 147 -11.36 4.50 -3.11
CA SER A 147 -12.11 3.26 -3.37
C SER A 147 -13.28 3.10 -2.40
N GLY A 148 -13.12 3.52 -1.15
CA GLY A 148 -14.19 3.56 -0.17
C GLY A 148 -15.36 4.43 -0.62
N TYR A 149 -15.08 5.65 -1.09
CA TYR A 149 -16.11 6.57 -1.56
C TYR A 149 -16.76 6.12 -2.88
N LEU A 150 -15.97 5.64 -3.85
CA LEU A 150 -16.48 5.22 -5.16
C LEU A 150 -17.21 3.88 -5.12
N PHE A 151 -16.65 2.90 -4.40
CA PHE A 151 -17.05 1.50 -4.51
C PHE A 151 -17.61 0.94 -3.19
N GLY A 152 -17.83 1.80 -2.20
CA GLY A 152 -18.47 1.47 -0.93
C GLY A 152 -17.56 0.84 0.12
N THR A 153 -16.33 0.47 -0.23
CA THR A 153 -15.35 -0.10 0.71
C THR A 153 -13.91 0.09 0.25
N ALA A 154 -13.02 0.33 1.20
CA ALA A 154 -11.59 0.53 0.96
C ALA A 154 -10.86 -0.70 0.38
N ALA A 155 -11.48 -1.87 0.43
CA ALA A 155 -10.92 -3.11 -0.13
C ALA A 155 -11.26 -3.31 -1.62
N SER A 156 -12.21 -2.55 -2.18
CA SER A 156 -12.61 -2.63 -3.59
C SER A 156 -11.64 -1.85 -4.48
N VAL A 157 -10.41 -2.34 -4.61
CA VAL A 157 -9.41 -1.72 -5.49
C VAL A 157 -9.44 -2.42 -6.84
N ALA A 158 -9.75 -1.68 -7.90
CA ALA A 158 -9.58 -2.17 -9.28
C ALA A 158 -8.08 -2.23 -9.62
N VAL A 159 -7.66 -3.34 -10.23
CA VAL A 159 -6.25 -3.63 -10.54
C VAL A 159 -6.03 -3.70 -12.05
N PRO A 160 -4.90 -3.21 -12.59
CA PRO A 160 -4.62 -3.32 -14.02
C PRO A 160 -4.57 -4.77 -14.51
N ASP A 161 -5.31 -5.06 -15.57
CA ASP A 161 -5.29 -6.33 -16.27
C ASP A 161 -4.13 -6.36 -17.28
N ILE A 162 -2.92 -6.29 -16.74
CA ILE A 162 -1.68 -6.09 -17.51
C ILE A 162 -1.42 -7.19 -18.55
N ASP A 163 -1.99 -8.38 -18.39
CA ASP A 163 -1.81 -9.49 -19.33
C ASP A 163 -2.64 -9.34 -20.61
N ARG A 164 -3.69 -8.49 -20.59
CA ARG A 164 -4.61 -8.29 -21.71
C ARG A 164 -4.65 -6.87 -22.25
N THR A 165 -4.10 -5.89 -21.52
CA THR A 165 -4.14 -4.48 -21.91
C THR A 165 -3.29 -4.20 -23.16
N HIS A 166 -3.68 -3.18 -23.94
CA HIS A 166 -2.95 -2.70 -25.12
C HIS A 166 -2.33 -1.32 -24.91
N TYR A 167 -2.66 -0.64 -23.81
CA TYR A 167 -2.08 0.64 -23.46
C TYR A 167 -2.03 0.78 -21.95
N ILE A 168 -0.85 1.05 -21.38
CA ILE A 168 -0.74 1.34 -19.96
C ILE A 168 -0.07 2.69 -19.72
N LEU A 169 -0.76 3.57 -19.00
CA LEU A 169 -0.24 4.82 -18.49
C LEU A 169 0.04 4.67 -17.00
N MET A 170 1.32 4.64 -16.62
CA MET A 170 1.75 4.49 -15.24
C MET A 170 2.20 5.84 -14.66
N LEU A 171 1.69 6.20 -13.49
CA LEU A 171 2.03 7.44 -12.79
C LEU A 171 2.68 7.16 -11.43
N GLY A 172 3.85 7.75 -11.18
CA GLY A 172 4.54 7.65 -9.89
C GLY A 172 4.71 6.20 -9.41
N ALA A 173 4.97 5.29 -10.35
CA ALA A 173 5.02 3.85 -10.13
C ALA A 173 6.27 3.26 -10.79
N ASN A 174 6.96 2.38 -10.06
CA ASN A 174 8.16 1.69 -10.56
C ASN A 174 8.06 0.16 -10.36
N PRO A 175 7.05 -0.48 -10.98
CA PRO A 175 6.78 -1.89 -10.77
C PRO A 175 7.86 -2.83 -11.30
N TYR A 176 8.78 -2.39 -12.16
CA TYR A 176 9.96 -3.17 -12.51
C TYR A 176 10.80 -3.54 -11.28
N GLU A 177 10.92 -2.63 -10.29
CA GLU A 177 11.66 -2.89 -9.05
C GLU A 177 10.76 -3.39 -7.92
N SER A 178 9.53 -2.86 -7.83
CA SER A 178 8.61 -3.14 -6.72
C SER A 178 7.68 -4.34 -6.96
N ASN A 179 7.60 -4.87 -8.19
CA ASN A 179 6.62 -5.88 -8.63
C ASN A 179 5.15 -5.44 -8.46
N GLY A 180 4.86 -4.16 -8.68
CA GLY A 180 3.50 -3.64 -8.81
C GLY A 180 2.69 -3.61 -7.51
N SER A 181 2.75 -2.48 -6.80
CA SER A 181 1.96 -2.31 -5.58
C SER A 181 0.45 -2.16 -5.87
N LEU A 182 -0.43 -2.80 -5.11
CA LEU A 182 -1.88 -2.99 -5.31
C LEU A 182 -2.29 -3.60 -6.66
N CYS A 183 -1.41 -3.66 -7.66
CA CYS A 183 -1.62 -4.45 -8.87
C CYS A 183 -1.47 -5.95 -8.58
N THR A 184 -0.64 -6.33 -7.60
CA THR A 184 -0.39 -7.72 -7.19
C THR A 184 0.02 -8.55 -8.42
N ALA A 185 1.12 -8.19 -9.09
CA ALA A 185 1.55 -8.90 -10.30
C ALA A 185 3.02 -9.33 -10.21
N PRO A 186 3.33 -10.65 -10.16
CA PRO A 186 4.69 -11.12 -10.28
C PRO A 186 5.18 -10.93 -11.72
N ASP A 187 6.50 -10.90 -11.92
CA ASP A 187 7.11 -10.77 -13.24
C ASP A 187 6.67 -9.54 -14.03
N PHE A 188 6.64 -8.39 -13.36
CA PHE A 188 6.31 -7.14 -14.04
C PHE A 188 7.21 -6.84 -15.26
N PRO A 189 8.53 -7.10 -15.23
CA PRO A 189 9.37 -7.01 -16.42
C PRO A 189 8.84 -7.85 -17.58
N GLY A 190 8.65 -9.16 -17.39
CA GLY A 190 8.14 -10.05 -18.45
C GLY A 190 6.74 -9.68 -18.94
N ARG A 191 5.87 -9.18 -18.05
CA ARG A 191 4.52 -8.70 -18.42
C ARG A 191 4.55 -7.43 -19.26
N LEU A 192 5.47 -6.49 -18.99
CA LEU A 192 5.66 -5.30 -19.83
C LEU A 192 6.27 -5.67 -21.19
N GLU A 193 7.21 -6.61 -21.23
CA GLU A 193 7.75 -7.15 -22.48
C GLU A 193 6.64 -7.80 -23.33
N ALA A 194 5.86 -8.71 -22.73
CA ALA A 194 4.73 -9.36 -23.40
C ALA A 194 3.64 -8.38 -23.86
N LEU A 195 3.47 -7.25 -23.17
CA LEU A 195 2.60 -6.15 -23.60
C LEU A 195 3.07 -5.50 -24.89
N ARG A 196 4.36 -5.25 -24.98
CA ARG A 196 4.96 -4.62 -26.17
C ARG A 196 5.03 -5.60 -27.34
N GLU A 197 5.32 -6.88 -27.08
CA GLU A 197 5.35 -7.94 -28.10
C GLU A 197 3.99 -8.14 -28.79
N ARG A 198 2.88 -7.96 -28.08
CA ARG A 198 1.53 -7.97 -28.67
C ARG A 198 1.11 -6.64 -29.30
N GLY A 199 2.03 -5.68 -29.44
CA GLY A 199 1.79 -4.38 -30.08
C GLY A 199 1.19 -3.32 -29.17
N GLY A 200 1.13 -3.54 -27.85
CA GLY A 200 0.68 -2.52 -26.91
C GLY A 200 1.75 -1.47 -26.60
N LYS A 201 1.35 -0.38 -25.94
CA LYS A 201 2.23 0.75 -25.56
C LYS A 201 2.32 0.94 -24.06
N VAL A 202 3.54 1.18 -23.57
CA VAL A 202 3.85 1.49 -22.16
C VAL A 202 4.29 2.95 -22.04
N VAL A 203 3.54 3.76 -21.30
CA VAL A 203 3.86 5.16 -21.02
C VAL A 203 4.06 5.35 -19.51
N VAL A 204 5.14 6.01 -19.13
CA VAL A 204 5.46 6.31 -17.72
C VAL A 204 5.54 7.80 -17.49
N VAL A 205 4.73 8.30 -16.56
CA VAL A 205 4.77 9.68 -16.05
C VAL A 205 5.39 9.64 -14.65
N ASP A 206 6.62 10.13 -14.53
CA ASP A 206 7.38 10.10 -13.28
C ASP A 206 8.42 11.23 -13.29
N PRO A 207 8.60 11.99 -12.19
CA PRO A 207 9.66 13.00 -12.10
C PRO A 207 11.07 12.42 -12.33
N ARG A 208 11.28 11.14 -11.99
CA ARG A 208 12.54 10.44 -12.22
C ARG A 208 12.37 9.45 -13.37
N ARG A 209 13.38 9.34 -14.23
CA ARG A 209 13.47 8.22 -15.18
C ARG A 209 13.80 6.94 -14.41
N SER A 210 12.76 6.26 -13.91
CA SER A 210 12.86 5.02 -13.15
C SER A 210 13.24 3.83 -14.03
N LYS A 211 13.58 2.69 -13.42
CA LYS A 211 13.85 1.45 -14.19
C LYS A 211 12.66 1.01 -15.03
N THR A 212 11.44 1.25 -14.55
CA THR A 212 10.23 1.03 -15.36
C THR A 212 10.20 1.98 -16.57
N ALA A 213 10.52 3.26 -16.39
CA ALA A 213 10.58 4.25 -17.46
C ALA A 213 11.67 3.94 -18.51
N GLU A 214 12.78 3.33 -18.12
CA GLU A 214 13.83 2.87 -19.03
C GLU A 214 13.36 1.74 -19.96
N HIS A 215 12.39 0.95 -19.52
CA HIS A 215 11.81 -0.18 -20.28
C HIS A 215 10.42 0.15 -20.86
N ALA A 216 9.98 1.41 -20.74
CA ALA A 216 8.75 1.90 -21.33
C ALA A 216 9.01 2.41 -22.76
N ASP A 217 7.95 2.52 -23.57
CA ASP A 217 8.03 3.12 -24.90
C ASP A 217 8.16 4.64 -24.81
N GLU A 218 7.62 5.24 -23.76
CA GLU A 218 7.69 6.68 -23.53
C GLU A 218 7.80 7.01 -22.04
N TRP A 219 8.69 7.96 -21.73
CA TRP A 219 8.81 8.57 -20.41
C TRP A 219 8.50 10.06 -20.50
N ILE A 220 7.61 10.53 -19.63
CA ILE A 220 7.20 11.92 -19.51
C ILE A 220 7.56 12.40 -18.12
N ALA A 221 8.47 13.38 -18.05
CA ALA A 221 8.83 14.00 -16.79
C ALA A 221 7.71 14.91 -16.30
N ILE A 222 7.24 14.69 -15.08
CA ILE A 222 6.28 15.57 -14.39
C ILE A 222 6.97 16.29 -13.23
N ARG A 223 6.55 17.52 -12.94
CA ARG A 223 6.94 18.21 -11.71
C ARG A 223 6.31 17.49 -10.50
N PRO A 224 7.09 17.15 -9.45
CA PRO A 224 6.56 16.50 -8.26
C PRO A 224 5.33 17.24 -7.70
N ASN A 225 4.33 16.49 -7.23
CA ASN A 225 3.05 17.01 -6.71
C ASN A 225 2.11 17.60 -7.80
N GLY A 226 2.46 17.48 -9.10
CA GLY A 226 1.63 17.89 -10.23
C GLY A 226 0.60 16.85 -10.69
N ASP A 227 0.60 15.65 -10.11
CA ASP A 227 -0.13 14.46 -10.59
C ASP A 227 -1.64 14.68 -10.67
N ALA A 228 -2.23 15.29 -9.64
CA ALA A 228 -3.67 15.57 -9.62
C ALA A 228 -4.08 16.58 -10.70
N LEU A 229 -3.24 17.58 -10.99
CA LEU A 229 -3.49 18.57 -12.05
C LEU A 229 -3.38 17.92 -13.43
N PHE A 230 -2.36 17.07 -13.63
CA PHE A 230 -2.20 16.31 -14.87
C PHE A 230 -3.39 15.40 -15.13
N LEU A 231 -3.81 14.60 -14.13
CA LEU A 231 -4.95 13.70 -14.27
C LEU A 231 -6.28 14.45 -14.47
N ALA A 232 -6.46 15.60 -13.79
CA ALA A 232 -7.63 16.45 -13.99
C ALA A 232 -7.70 16.99 -15.43
N ALA A 233 -6.57 17.44 -15.98
CA ALA A 233 -6.49 17.92 -17.35
C ALA A 233 -6.61 16.80 -18.39
N LEU A 234 -6.12 15.59 -18.09
CA LEU A 234 -6.30 14.41 -18.92
C LEU A 234 -7.79 14.02 -18.99
N ALA A 235 -8.47 13.94 -17.84
CA ALA A 235 -9.90 13.68 -17.79
C ALA A 235 -10.71 14.79 -18.48
N ASN A 236 -10.35 16.06 -18.28
CA ASN A 236 -10.94 17.19 -18.99
C ASN A 236 -10.81 17.04 -20.52
N ALA A 237 -9.61 16.73 -21.01
CA ALA A 237 -9.34 16.55 -22.43
C ALA A 237 -10.14 15.38 -23.02
N ILE A 238 -10.26 14.26 -22.29
CA ILE A 238 -11.09 13.11 -22.68
C ILE A 238 -12.55 13.53 -22.80
N LEU A 239 -13.11 14.18 -21.77
CA LEU A 239 -14.51 14.62 -21.76
C LEU A 239 -14.80 15.64 -22.89
N ALA A 240 -13.85 16.54 -23.17
CA ALA A 240 -13.98 17.56 -24.21
C ALA A 240 -14.05 16.97 -25.64
N THR A 241 -13.60 15.73 -25.86
CA THR A 241 -13.73 15.05 -27.17
C THR A 241 -15.17 14.64 -27.49
N GLY A 242 -16.05 14.56 -26.47
CA GLY A 242 -17.39 13.98 -26.61
C GLY A 242 -17.40 12.45 -26.81
N ARG A 243 -16.25 11.77 -26.72
CA ARG A 243 -16.11 10.31 -26.88
C ARG A 243 -16.08 9.54 -25.56
N ALA A 244 -16.18 10.24 -24.43
CA ALA A 244 -16.20 9.60 -23.13
C ALA A 244 -17.40 8.67 -23.00
N ASP A 245 -17.15 7.41 -22.65
CA ASP A 245 -18.19 6.41 -22.43
C ASP A 245 -17.75 5.46 -21.31
N VAL A 246 -18.62 5.27 -20.32
CA VAL A 246 -18.37 4.33 -19.21
C VAL A 246 -18.66 2.88 -19.59
N GLY A 247 -19.28 2.67 -20.76
CA GLY A 247 -19.72 1.39 -21.27
C GLY A 247 -21.01 0.89 -20.61
N ASP A 248 -21.77 0.07 -21.34
CA ASP A 248 -23.11 -0.36 -20.91
C ASP A 248 -23.11 -1.16 -19.60
N ARG A 249 -22.02 -1.88 -19.33
CA ARG A 249 -21.82 -2.64 -18.08
C ARG A 249 -21.80 -1.75 -16.82
N LEU A 250 -21.34 -0.51 -16.91
CA LEU A 250 -21.29 0.43 -15.79
C LEU A 250 -22.36 1.50 -15.84
N ARG A 251 -23.04 1.69 -16.97
CA ARG A 251 -23.98 2.80 -17.18
C ARG A 251 -25.06 2.91 -16.09
N ALA A 252 -25.52 1.78 -15.55
CA ALA A 252 -26.52 1.74 -14.47
C ALA A 252 -25.92 1.92 -13.05
N HIS A 253 -24.59 1.95 -12.93
CA HIS A 253 -23.85 2.00 -11.66
C HIS A 253 -23.04 3.29 -11.48
N VAL A 254 -22.98 4.13 -12.50
CA VAL A 254 -22.22 5.39 -12.48
C VAL A 254 -23.18 6.56 -12.50
N ASP A 255 -22.94 7.52 -11.61
CA ASP A 255 -23.59 8.82 -11.57
C ASP A 255 -22.54 9.95 -11.52
N GLY A 256 -22.99 11.20 -11.61
CA GLY A 256 -22.15 12.37 -11.36
C GLY A 256 -21.16 12.77 -12.47
N ILE A 257 -21.17 12.13 -13.64
CA ILE A 257 -20.24 12.47 -14.75
C ILE A 257 -20.36 13.95 -15.16
N GLU A 258 -21.56 14.50 -15.23
CA GLU A 258 -21.78 15.91 -15.56
C GLU A 258 -21.25 16.85 -14.46
N GLU A 259 -21.31 16.43 -13.20
CA GLU A 259 -20.74 17.17 -12.07
C GLU A 259 -19.21 17.15 -12.13
N VAL A 260 -18.63 16.00 -12.40
CA VAL A 260 -17.18 15.84 -12.65
C VAL A 260 -16.74 16.72 -13.81
N SER A 261 -17.46 16.70 -14.93
CA SER A 261 -17.15 17.55 -16.09
C SER A 261 -17.12 19.04 -15.73
N ARG A 262 -18.11 19.53 -14.97
CA ARG A 262 -18.14 20.92 -14.49
C ARG A 262 -16.99 21.22 -13.53
N ALA A 263 -16.70 20.32 -12.59
CA ALA A 263 -15.60 20.49 -11.63
C ALA A 263 -14.23 20.51 -12.32
N LEU A 264 -14.08 19.76 -13.42
CA LEU A 264 -12.85 19.69 -14.20
C LEU A 264 -12.69 20.82 -15.22
N ALA A 265 -13.72 21.63 -15.47
CA ALA A 265 -13.69 22.70 -16.48
C ALA A 265 -12.51 23.68 -16.36
N PRO A 266 -12.07 24.09 -15.14
CA PRO A 266 -10.91 24.98 -14.99
C PRO A 266 -9.56 24.35 -15.33
N PHE A 267 -9.47 23.02 -15.37
CA PHE A 267 -8.22 22.27 -15.55
C PHE A 267 -8.03 21.90 -17.02
N THR A 268 -7.95 22.90 -17.91
CA THR A 268 -7.58 22.63 -19.31
C THR A 268 -6.12 22.19 -19.42
N PRO A 269 -5.72 21.46 -20.48
CA PRO A 269 -4.32 21.16 -20.76
C PRO A 269 -3.38 22.37 -20.63
N GLU A 270 -3.77 23.53 -21.18
CA GLU A 270 -2.98 24.78 -21.09
C GLU A 270 -2.83 25.29 -19.66
N SER A 271 -3.91 25.23 -18.86
CA SER A 271 -3.94 25.81 -17.52
C SER A 271 -2.97 25.12 -16.55
N VAL A 272 -2.70 23.83 -16.78
CA VAL A 272 -1.87 23.00 -15.90
C VAL A 272 -0.44 22.84 -16.41
N GLU A 273 -0.14 23.28 -17.63
CA GLU A 273 1.15 23.06 -18.30
C GLU A 273 2.32 23.59 -17.48
N ARG A 274 2.22 24.81 -16.95
CA ARG A 274 3.25 25.36 -16.07
C ARG A 274 3.36 24.59 -14.75
N ALA A 275 2.26 24.15 -14.14
CA ALA A 275 2.32 23.50 -12.83
C ALA A 275 2.88 22.07 -12.94
N THR A 276 2.50 21.35 -14.00
CA THR A 276 2.88 19.95 -14.25
C THR A 276 4.20 19.82 -14.97
N GLY A 277 4.60 20.82 -15.76
CA GLY A 277 5.74 20.73 -16.67
C GLY A 277 5.48 19.88 -17.92
N ILE A 278 4.22 19.49 -18.19
CA ILE A 278 3.82 18.68 -19.35
C ILE A 278 3.08 19.57 -20.34
N GLU A 279 3.53 19.60 -21.59
CA GLU A 279 2.90 20.41 -22.64
C GLU A 279 1.43 20.02 -22.86
N ALA A 280 0.58 21.01 -23.13
CA ALA A 280 -0.83 20.79 -23.42
C ALA A 280 -1.07 19.85 -24.62
N SER A 281 -0.16 19.87 -25.60
CA SER A 281 -0.15 18.97 -26.77
C SER A 281 0.00 17.49 -26.36
N VAL A 282 0.89 17.21 -25.39
CA VAL A 282 1.14 15.87 -24.86
C VAL A 282 -0.09 15.35 -24.11
N ILE A 283 -0.72 16.19 -23.27
CA ILE A 283 -1.93 15.80 -22.52
C ILE A 283 -3.06 15.40 -23.49
N ARG A 284 -3.30 16.20 -24.54
CA ARG A 284 -4.30 15.87 -25.57
C ARG A 284 -3.97 14.60 -26.34
N ARG A 285 -2.70 14.40 -26.68
CA ARG A 285 -2.25 13.17 -27.35
C ARG A 285 -2.54 11.95 -26.47
N LEU A 286 -2.18 11.99 -25.17
CA LEU A 286 -2.46 10.89 -24.24
C LEU A 286 -3.96 10.64 -24.08
N ALA A 287 -4.79 11.68 -24.03
CA ALA A 287 -6.25 11.54 -24.00
C ALA A 287 -6.78 10.76 -25.21
N ASN A 288 -6.32 11.11 -26.42
CA ASN A 288 -6.70 10.39 -27.64
C ASN A 288 -6.15 8.97 -27.66
N GLU A 289 -4.88 8.76 -27.29
CA GLU A 289 -4.29 7.42 -27.23
C GLU A 289 -5.07 6.48 -26.30
N LEU A 290 -5.53 6.98 -25.13
CA LEU A 290 -6.39 6.21 -24.21
C LEU A 290 -7.76 5.87 -24.79
N LEU A 291 -8.34 6.76 -25.61
CA LEU A 291 -9.65 6.55 -26.27
C LEU A 291 -9.56 5.68 -27.53
N ASP A 292 -8.39 5.66 -28.18
CA ASP A 292 -8.15 4.94 -29.44
C ASP A 292 -7.61 3.53 -29.21
N ALA A 293 -7.03 3.25 -28.04
CA ALA A 293 -6.54 1.93 -27.69
C ALA A 293 -7.68 0.90 -27.59
N GLU A 294 -7.43 -0.33 -28.04
CA GLU A 294 -8.38 -1.45 -27.91
C GLU A 294 -8.78 -1.71 -26.45
N SER A 295 -7.83 -1.51 -25.54
CA SER A 295 -8.04 -1.58 -24.09
C SER A 295 -6.91 -0.81 -23.41
N ALA A 296 -7.21 -0.07 -22.35
CA ALA A 296 -6.23 0.76 -21.67
C ALA A 296 -6.33 0.73 -20.14
N CYS A 297 -5.19 0.93 -19.48
CA CYS A 297 -5.09 1.02 -18.03
C CYS A 297 -4.38 2.31 -17.63
N VAL A 298 -4.98 3.08 -16.72
CA VAL A 298 -4.27 4.12 -15.98
C VAL A 298 -3.99 3.61 -14.57
N TYR A 299 -2.72 3.68 -14.15
CA TYR A 299 -2.24 3.10 -12.91
C TYR A 299 -1.32 4.07 -12.16
N GLY A 300 -1.79 4.58 -11.02
CA GLY A 300 -1.01 5.44 -10.12
C GLY A 300 -0.64 4.73 -8.82
N ARG A 301 0.61 4.86 -8.36
CA ARG A 301 1.07 4.31 -7.05
C ARG A 301 1.78 5.34 -6.19
N ILE A 302 2.69 4.92 -5.31
CA ILE A 302 3.30 5.71 -4.22
C ILE A 302 3.52 7.18 -4.59
N GLY A 303 4.12 7.47 -5.75
CA GLY A 303 4.38 8.84 -6.20
C GLY A 303 3.14 9.72 -6.37
N THR A 304 1.96 9.12 -6.60
CA THR A 304 0.65 9.79 -6.65
C THR A 304 -0.13 9.70 -5.34
N CYS A 305 0.29 8.89 -4.37
CA CYS A 305 -0.37 8.74 -3.07
C CYS A 305 0.26 9.64 -2.00
N THR A 306 1.59 9.66 -1.90
CA THR A 306 2.34 10.40 -0.88
C THR A 306 2.61 11.85 -1.31
N VAL A 307 1.54 12.54 -1.70
CA VAL A 307 1.53 13.92 -2.21
C VAL A 307 0.34 14.68 -1.61
N SER A 308 0.33 16.01 -1.76
CA SER A 308 -0.68 16.88 -1.10
C SER A 308 -2.12 16.55 -1.49
N PHE A 309 -2.32 16.04 -2.71
CA PHE A 309 -3.63 15.72 -3.28
C PHE A 309 -3.79 14.22 -3.59
N GLY A 310 -3.15 13.34 -2.82
CA GLY A 310 -3.06 11.92 -3.18
C GLY A 310 -4.40 11.19 -3.29
N THR A 311 -5.39 11.56 -2.47
CA THR A 311 -6.74 10.97 -2.56
C THR A 311 -7.44 11.43 -3.83
N THR A 312 -7.31 12.70 -4.19
CA THR A 312 -7.85 13.27 -5.43
C THR A 312 -7.17 12.66 -6.65
N ALA A 313 -5.85 12.49 -6.63
CA ALA A 313 -5.11 11.83 -7.71
C ALA A 313 -5.59 10.37 -7.88
N SER A 314 -5.73 9.63 -6.77
CA SER A 314 -6.26 8.27 -6.80
C SER A 314 -7.68 8.18 -7.37
N TRP A 315 -8.54 9.14 -7.00
CA TRP A 315 -9.88 9.27 -7.55
C TRP A 315 -9.88 9.58 -9.05
N LEU A 316 -9.02 10.50 -9.50
CA LEU A 316 -8.92 10.87 -10.91
C LEU A 316 -8.38 9.72 -11.78
N VAL A 317 -7.49 8.86 -11.25
CA VAL A 317 -7.12 7.61 -11.94
C VAL A 317 -8.35 6.74 -12.20
N ASP A 318 -9.23 6.59 -11.20
CA ASP A 318 -10.48 5.83 -11.37
C ASP A 318 -11.45 6.53 -12.34
N VAL A 319 -11.56 7.86 -12.28
CA VAL A 319 -12.37 8.64 -13.23
C VAL A 319 -11.89 8.41 -14.65
N VAL A 320 -10.58 8.54 -14.94
CA VAL A 320 -10.03 8.35 -16.29
C VAL A 320 -10.32 6.93 -16.79
N ASN A 321 -10.08 5.91 -15.96
CA ASN A 321 -10.40 4.53 -16.33
C ASN A 321 -11.91 4.34 -16.56
N ALA A 322 -12.77 5.01 -15.79
CA ALA A 322 -14.22 4.93 -15.97
C ALA A 322 -14.66 5.62 -17.27
N VAL A 323 -14.29 6.88 -17.51
CA VAL A 323 -14.77 7.66 -18.68
C VAL A 323 -14.17 7.20 -20.02
N THR A 324 -13.17 6.33 -19.99
CA THR A 324 -12.64 5.64 -21.19
C THR A 324 -13.21 4.23 -21.36
N GLY A 325 -14.13 3.80 -20.51
CA GLY A 325 -14.79 2.50 -20.60
C GLY A 325 -13.97 1.33 -20.05
N ASN A 326 -12.81 1.60 -19.45
CA ASN A 326 -11.82 0.60 -19.04
C ASN A 326 -11.94 0.13 -17.57
N LEU A 327 -12.77 0.75 -16.73
CA LEU A 327 -12.96 0.34 -15.32
C LEU A 327 -13.88 -0.86 -15.18
N ASP A 328 -13.41 -2.04 -14.82
CA ASP A 328 -14.08 -3.36 -14.77
C ASP A 328 -14.34 -3.98 -16.15
N SER A 329 -13.34 -3.86 -17.04
CA SER A 329 -13.32 -4.43 -18.39
C SER A 329 -12.05 -5.25 -18.63
N PRO A 330 -12.10 -6.40 -19.35
CA PRO A 330 -10.90 -7.09 -19.83
C PRO A 330 -9.95 -6.14 -20.58
N GLY A 331 -8.66 -6.22 -20.27
CA GLY A 331 -7.61 -5.32 -20.76
C GLY A 331 -7.61 -3.93 -20.12
N GLY A 332 -8.60 -3.60 -19.30
CA GLY A 332 -8.66 -2.39 -18.48
C GLY A 332 -8.23 -2.65 -17.04
N VAL A 333 -8.77 -1.90 -16.08
CA VAL A 333 -8.60 -2.21 -14.65
C VAL A 333 -9.77 -3.06 -14.19
N MET A 334 -9.59 -4.10 -13.37
CA MET A 334 -10.66 -5.04 -13.00
C MET A 334 -10.75 -5.25 -11.49
N PHE A 335 -11.94 -5.56 -10.97
CA PHE A 335 -12.08 -5.97 -9.58
C PHE A 335 -11.75 -7.46 -9.41
N PRO A 336 -10.83 -7.82 -8.50
CA PRO A 336 -10.51 -9.22 -8.26
C PRO A 336 -11.67 -9.93 -7.54
N LEU A 337 -11.89 -11.20 -7.89
CA LEU A 337 -12.79 -12.08 -7.13
C LEU A 337 -12.04 -12.63 -5.92
N PRO A 338 -12.50 -12.36 -4.68
CA PRO A 338 -11.78 -12.82 -3.50
C PRO A 338 -11.96 -14.34 -3.30
N ALA A 339 -10.87 -15.01 -2.91
CA ALA A 339 -10.87 -16.45 -2.65
C ALA A 339 -11.68 -16.86 -1.40
N ALA A 340 -11.97 -15.92 -0.50
CA ALA A 340 -12.77 -16.14 0.71
C ALA A 340 -13.66 -14.92 1.00
N GLY A 341 -14.73 -15.13 1.76
CA GLY A 341 -15.72 -14.09 2.06
C GLY A 341 -15.13 -12.91 2.86
N ASN A 342 -15.15 -11.72 2.27
CA ASN A 342 -14.66 -10.44 2.79
C ASN A 342 -15.81 -9.40 2.82
N PRO A 343 -15.58 -8.13 3.21
CA PRO A 343 -16.63 -7.10 3.16
C PRO A 343 -17.21 -6.83 1.78
N THR A 344 -16.51 -7.16 0.68
CA THR A 344 -17.02 -6.98 -0.71
C THR A 344 -17.93 -8.11 -1.17
N THR A 345 -18.05 -9.19 -0.40
CA THR A 345 -18.83 -10.39 -0.75
C THR A 345 -19.91 -10.74 0.27
N ARG A 346 -20.13 -9.87 1.27
CA ARG A 346 -21.14 -10.04 2.31
C ARG A 346 -22.16 -8.90 2.25
N GLY A 347 -23.43 -9.21 2.46
CA GLY A 347 -24.52 -8.24 2.45
C GLY A 347 -25.40 -8.35 1.20
N GLU A 348 -26.35 -7.42 1.10
CA GLU A 348 -27.28 -7.33 -0.04
C GLU A 348 -26.71 -6.36 -1.08
N LYS A 349 -26.76 -6.74 -2.36
CA LYS A 349 -26.26 -5.90 -3.46
C LYS A 349 -26.96 -4.54 -3.45
N GLY A 350 -26.18 -3.46 -3.64
CA GLY A 350 -26.69 -2.09 -3.65
C GLY A 350 -27.08 -1.53 -2.28
N ARG A 351 -26.83 -2.25 -1.18
CA ARG A 351 -27.12 -1.77 0.19
C ARG A 351 -25.86 -1.78 1.04
N GLY A 352 -25.62 -0.68 1.74
CA GLY A 352 -24.47 -0.55 2.66
C GLY A 352 -24.58 0.69 3.53
N LYS A 353 -23.76 0.76 4.60
CA LYS A 353 -23.72 1.92 5.50
C LYS A 353 -22.97 3.14 4.91
N GLY A 354 -22.44 2.99 3.70
CA GLY A 354 -21.51 3.94 3.09
C GLY A 354 -20.13 3.94 3.74
N PHE A 355 -19.15 4.44 3.02
CA PHE A 355 -17.81 4.68 3.54
C PHE A 355 -17.74 6.06 4.21
N ARG A 356 -17.10 6.13 5.38
CA ARG A 356 -16.91 7.37 6.13
C ARG A 356 -15.61 7.33 6.90
N ILE A 357 -14.86 8.42 6.83
CA ILE A 357 -13.71 8.74 7.67
C ILE A 357 -14.14 9.72 8.79
N GLY A 358 -13.23 10.04 9.71
CA GLY A 358 -13.45 11.07 10.72
C GLY A 358 -14.39 10.64 11.86
N ARG A 359 -14.44 9.34 12.20
CA ARG A 359 -15.18 8.86 13.38
C ARG A 359 -14.49 9.25 14.69
N GLY A 360 -13.25 9.66 14.60
CA GLY A 360 -12.43 10.29 15.62
C GLY A 360 -11.42 11.20 14.94
N HIS A 361 -10.68 11.96 15.75
CA HIS A 361 -9.61 12.82 15.30
C HIS A 361 -8.38 12.62 16.18
N SER A 362 -7.18 12.79 15.62
CA SER A 362 -5.97 12.90 16.42
C SER A 362 -6.13 14.02 17.45
N ARG A 363 -5.46 13.90 18.59
CA ARG A 363 -5.65 14.82 19.71
C ARG A 363 -5.06 16.20 19.42
N VAL A 364 -3.88 16.26 18.80
CA VAL A 364 -3.11 17.50 18.66
C VAL A 364 -3.59 18.28 17.43
N ARG A 365 -3.27 17.82 16.21
CA ARG A 365 -3.65 18.51 14.97
C ARG A 365 -5.06 18.23 14.45
N LYS A 366 -5.84 17.41 15.15
CA LYS A 366 -7.23 17.07 14.76
C LYS A 366 -7.35 16.47 13.36
N PHE A 367 -6.38 15.65 12.93
CA PHE A 367 -6.51 14.90 11.68
C PHE A 367 -7.58 13.82 11.81
N PRO A 368 -8.44 13.62 10.80
CA PRO A 368 -9.50 12.61 10.88
C PRO A 368 -8.90 11.19 10.86
N GLU A 369 -9.51 10.29 11.62
CA GLU A 369 -9.27 8.85 11.51
C GLU A 369 -9.71 8.33 10.14
N ALA A 370 -8.95 7.39 9.58
CA ALA A 370 -9.36 6.60 8.42
C ALA A 370 -9.05 5.11 8.67
N LEU A 371 -10.01 4.23 8.37
CA LEU A 371 -9.86 2.77 8.50
C LEU A 371 -9.47 2.24 9.89
N GLY A 372 -9.79 2.99 10.93
CA GLY A 372 -9.54 2.71 12.33
C GLY A 372 -8.17 3.18 12.81
N GLU A 373 -7.44 3.97 12.02
CA GLU A 373 -6.11 4.49 12.34
C GLU A 373 -5.99 6.00 12.10
N TYR A 374 -4.98 6.59 12.73
CA TYR A 374 -4.55 7.98 12.52
C TYR A 374 -3.30 8.02 11.64
N PRO A 375 -3.02 9.15 10.96
CA PRO A 375 -1.82 9.29 10.14
C PRO A 375 -0.54 9.08 10.97
N ALA A 376 0.41 8.26 10.50
CA ALA A 376 1.67 8.05 11.22
C ALA A 376 2.46 9.37 11.43
N ALA A 377 2.26 10.37 10.56
CA ALA A 377 2.87 11.68 10.68
C ALA A 377 2.44 12.49 11.92
N VAL A 378 1.38 12.09 12.64
CA VAL A 378 0.97 12.70 13.91
C VAL A 378 1.50 11.93 15.14
N MET A 379 2.19 10.80 14.95
CA MET A 379 2.54 9.92 16.06
C MET A 379 3.44 10.61 17.11
N ALA A 380 4.46 11.36 16.66
CA ALA A 380 5.38 12.04 17.56
C ALA A 380 4.67 13.07 18.45
N GLU A 381 3.80 13.91 17.89
CA GLU A 381 3.05 14.91 18.67
C GLU A 381 2.03 14.27 19.63
N GLU A 382 1.42 13.13 19.26
CA GLU A 382 0.50 12.40 20.12
C GLU A 382 1.20 11.82 21.37
N ILE A 383 2.50 11.53 21.27
CA ILE A 383 3.36 11.12 22.38
C ILE A 383 3.85 12.34 23.18
N LEU A 384 4.40 13.36 22.50
CA LEU A 384 5.09 14.48 23.16
C LEU A 384 4.15 15.48 23.84
N THR A 385 2.94 15.68 23.32
CA THR A 385 2.05 16.74 23.84
C THR A 385 1.37 16.28 25.11
N GLU A 386 1.49 17.01 26.21
CA GLU A 386 0.81 16.66 27.46
C GLU A 386 -0.73 16.74 27.35
N GLY A 387 -1.43 15.94 28.17
CA GLY A 387 -2.89 16.01 28.32
C GLY A 387 -3.60 14.65 28.26
N GLU A 388 -4.94 14.69 28.36
CA GLU A 388 -5.78 13.50 28.31
C GLU A 388 -5.58 12.74 26.99
N GLY A 389 -5.27 11.45 27.06
CA GLY A 389 -5.04 10.61 25.88
C GLY A 389 -3.66 10.73 25.24
N GLN A 390 -2.71 11.40 25.91
CA GLN A 390 -1.29 11.36 25.55
C GLN A 390 -0.78 9.91 25.52
N ILE A 391 -0.04 9.56 24.47
CA ILE A 391 0.54 8.23 24.34
C ILE A 391 1.72 8.10 25.31
N ARG A 392 1.63 7.14 26.22
CA ARG A 392 2.63 6.80 27.24
C ARG A 392 3.23 5.41 27.04
N ALA A 393 2.57 4.54 26.28
CA ALA A 393 3.12 3.25 25.89
C ALA A 393 2.87 2.93 24.42
N MET A 394 3.71 2.08 23.83
CA MET A 394 3.58 1.67 22.43
C MET A 394 3.70 0.15 22.28
N VAL A 395 2.83 -0.42 21.45
CA VAL A 395 2.94 -1.80 20.95
C VAL A 395 3.28 -1.74 19.47
N THR A 396 4.44 -2.27 19.07
CA THR A 396 4.83 -2.36 17.65
C THR A 396 4.85 -3.81 17.17
N VAL A 397 4.39 -4.05 15.94
CA VAL A 397 4.41 -5.38 15.33
C VAL A 397 5.00 -5.29 13.93
N ALA A 398 6.14 -5.96 13.72
CA ALA A 398 6.87 -6.03 12.45
C ALA A 398 7.08 -4.63 11.82
N GLY A 399 7.56 -3.68 12.62
CA GLY A 399 7.52 -2.26 12.27
C GLY A 399 8.68 -1.46 12.84
N ASN A 400 9.15 -0.50 12.05
CA ASN A 400 10.23 0.42 12.39
C ASN A 400 9.84 1.88 12.07
N PRO A 401 8.81 2.44 12.76
CA PRO A 401 8.27 3.75 12.45
C PRO A 401 9.28 4.89 12.56
N VAL A 402 10.27 4.82 13.46
CA VAL A 402 11.34 5.86 13.56
C VAL A 402 12.08 6.02 12.23
N LEU A 403 12.38 4.92 11.54
CA LEU A 403 13.05 4.97 10.24
C LEU A 403 12.07 5.17 9.06
N SER A 404 10.87 4.63 9.16
CA SER A 404 9.95 4.45 8.00
C SER A 404 8.82 5.46 7.92
N THR A 405 8.76 6.45 8.81
CA THR A 405 7.72 7.49 8.81
C THR A 405 8.33 8.91 8.86
N PRO A 406 7.58 9.96 8.45
CA PRO A 406 8.08 11.33 8.49
C PRO A 406 8.46 11.81 9.89
N ASN A 407 9.33 12.82 9.96
CA ASN A 407 9.82 13.44 11.19
C ASN A 407 10.56 12.44 12.11
N SER A 408 11.47 11.65 11.53
CA SER A 408 12.22 10.59 12.23
C SER A 408 12.94 11.08 13.49
N GLU A 409 13.59 12.25 13.46
CA GLU A 409 14.28 12.83 14.63
C GLU A 409 13.31 13.12 15.77
N GLN A 410 12.18 13.76 15.46
CA GLN A 410 11.13 14.05 16.44
C GLN A 410 10.50 12.76 17.00
N LEU A 411 10.39 11.72 16.17
CA LEU A 411 9.83 10.44 16.58
C LEU A 411 10.80 9.64 17.45
N ASP A 412 12.12 9.71 17.18
CA ASP A 412 13.17 9.13 18.03
C ASP A 412 13.10 9.75 19.44
N GLU A 413 13.08 11.09 19.54
CA GLU A 413 12.88 11.82 20.81
C GLU A 413 11.56 11.44 21.51
N ALA A 414 10.48 11.28 20.75
CA ALA A 414 9.18 10.91 21.29
C ALA A 414 9.20 9.50 21.91
N PHE A 415 9.84 8.54 21.25
CA PHE A 415 9.92 7.16 21.75
C PHE A 415 10.72 7.05 23.05
N GLU A 416 11.72 7.92 23.27
CA GLU A 416 12.45 8.01 24.55
C GLU A 416 11.56 8.47 25.72
N GLN A 417 10.45 9.17 25.45
CA GLN A 417 9.52 9.65 26.49
C GLN A 417 8.46 8.61 26.89
N LEU A 418 8.41 7.46 26.22
CA LEU A 418 7.46 6.40 26.56
C LEU A 418 7.81 5.76 27.91
N GLU A 419 6.79 5.52 28.74
CA GLU A 419 6.94 4.77 29.99
C GLU A 419 7.18 3.27 29.73
N PHE A 420 6.66 2.75 28.62
CA PHE A 420 6.82 1.36 28.25
C PHE A 420 6.66 1.13 26.74
N MET A 421 7.43 0.20 26.18
CA MET A 421 7.25 -0.25 24.81
C MET A 421 7.44 -1.76 24.73
N VAL A 422 6.64 -2.42 23.91
CA VAL A 422 6.84 -3.81 23.50
C VAL A 422 6.82 -3.91 21.98
N ALA A 423 7.76 -4.67 21.44
CA ALA A 423 7.89 -4.92 20.01
C ALA A 423 7.82 -6.42 19.72
N VAL A 424 7.04 -6.78 18.70
CA VAL A 424 7.06 -8.12 18.09
C VAL A 424 7.76 -7.99 16.75
N ASP A 425 9.07 -8.23 16.74
CA ASP A 425 9.92 -8.11 15.55
C ASP A 425 11.00 -9.20 15.57
N ILE A 426 11.65 -9.40 14.41
CA ILE A 426 12.76 -10.34 14.26
C ILE A 426 14.13 -9.66 14.43
N TYR A 427 14.17 -8.33 14.58
CA TYR A 427 15.39 -7.56 14.82
C TYR A 427 15.21 -6.51 15.91
N ILE A 428 16.32 -6.14 16.57
CA ILE A 428 16.44 -4.85 17.24
C ILE A 428 16.67 -3.82 16.12
N ASN A 429 15.77 -2.86 15.98
CA ASN A 429 15.82 -1.82 14.96
C ASN A 429 15.84 -0.42 15.59
N GLU A 430 15.88 0.63 14.75
CA GLU A 430 15.96 2.03 15.17
C GLU A 430 14.82 2.45 16.10
N THR A 431 13.63 1.85 15.98
CA THR A 431 12.50 2.11 16.88
C THR A 431 12.64 1.39 18.23
N THR A 432 13.28 0.23 18.25
CA THR A 432 13.32 -0.64 19.44
C THR A 432 14.64 -0.58 20.21
N ARG A 433 15.58 0.28 19.83
CA ARG A 433 16.97 0.26 20.33
C ARG A 433 17.13 0.73 21.77
#